data_AF-A0A428SQ69-F1
#
_entry.id   AF-A0A428SQ69-F1
#
_cell.length_a   1.000
_cell.length_b   1.000
_cell.length_c   1.000
_cell.angle_alpha   90.00
_cell.angle_beta   90.00
_cell.angle_gamma   90.00
#
_symmetry.space_group_name_H-M   'P 1'
#
loop_
_entity.id
_entity.type
_entity.pdbx_description
1 polymer ?
#
loop_
_entity_poly.entity_id
_entity_poly.type
_entity_poly.pdbx_seq_one_letter_code
_entity_poly.pdbx_strand_id
1 'polypeptide(L)'
;MFGSWFMKITLSSGPGIPNAEAVKGVVREIEDAAAIHLSQSDYSSAKAPEGESDSGGIDAILLGFYLLDHIHKPTLQTFSKDIPVIATPGAANIVRPWGHFKTIKLIQDLGPSVQSWRTPELHPGEPLPLWLTPIRLPGFSMLNFSLAIVWTHPTNGEDEAHEVILSSPHGTCFEGSLEAFRNAEPKTKMLAMLHGLKESFTMGKQTTLGAKGGIEIYRKVGGAKYWVLSHNSKITVGWMLEEEQKGDPDSAKKEKPNIVDVENGGLFVLAE
;
A
#
# COMPACT_ATOMS: atom_id res chain seq x y z
N MET A 1 6.22 -19.18 30.46
CA MET A 1 6.67 -17.77 30.44
C MET A 1 8.05 -17.74 29.80
N PHE A 2 8.15 -17.41 28.51
CA PHE A 2 9.42 -17.14 27.83
C PHE A 2 9.35 -15.71 27.32
N GLY A 3 10.24 -14.86 27.84
CA GLY A 3 10.17 -13.40 27.77
C GLY A 3 10.41 -12.80 26.39
N SER A 4 9.90 -11.59 26.22
CA SER A 4 9.94 -10.72 25.03
C SER A 4 11.33 -10.16 24.73
N TRP A 5 12.31 -11.01 24.39
CA TRP A 5 13.72 -10.60 24.28
C TRP A 5 14.36 -10.75 22.89
N PHE A 6 13.59 -10.88 21.81
CA PHE A 6 14.22 -11.10 20.48
C PHE A 6 14.22 -9.91 19.52
N MET A 7 13.29 -8.95 19.61
CA MET A 7 13.33 -7.75 18.74
C MET A 7 12.68 -6.55 19.44
N LYS A 8 13.42 -5.43 19.53
CA LYS A 8 12.88 -4.12 19.90
C LYS A 8 12.89 -3.24 18.65
N ILE A 9 11.72 -2.93 18.12
CA ILE A 9 11.55 -1.96 17.04
C ILE A 9 11.27 -0.61 17.70
N THR A 10 12.07 0.40 17.38
CA THR A 10 11.89 1.78 17.84
C THR A 10 11.74 2.70 16.64
N LEU A 11 10.82 3.66 16.73
CA LEU A 11 10.70 4.70 15.72
C LEU A 11 11.98 5.57 15.71
N SER A 12 12.40 6.00 14.53
CA SER A 12 13.54 6.93 14.37
C SER A 12 13.20 8.36 14.78
N SER A 13 11.91 8.72 14.77
CA SER A 13 11.34 9.99 15.20
C SER A 13 9.90 9.77 15.72
N GLY A 14 9.32 10.76 16.39
CA GLY A 14 7.92 10.67 16.81
C GLY A 14 6.97 10.56 15.60
N PRO A 15 5.79 9.93 15.73
CA PRO A 15 4.85 9.82 14.62
C PRO A 15 4.31 11.20 14.24
N GLY A 16 4.38 11.58 12.96
CA GLY A 16 3.78 12.81 12.47
C GLY A 16 2.24 12.81 12.54
N ILE A 17 1.64 11.62 12.42
CA ILE A 17 0.19 11.38 12.55
C ILE A 17 -0.03 10.34 13.66
N PRO A 18 -0.23 10.75 14.93
CA PRO A 18 -0.12 9.85 16.09
C PRO A 18 -1.36 9.00 16.40
N ASN A 19 -2.57 9.43 15.98
CA ASN A 19 -3.84 8.84 16.42
C ASN A 19 -4.97 9.07 15.41
N ALA A 20 -6.15 8.51 15.69
CA ALA A 20 -7.32 8.61 14.82
C ALA A 20 -7.72 10.07 14.51
N GLU A 21 -7.70 10.98 15.49
CA GLU A 21 -8.06 12.39 15.25
C GLU A 21 -7.09 13.10 14.30
N ALA A 22 -5.79 12.81 14.41
CA ALA A 22 -4.80 13.31 13.45
C ALA A 22 -5.04 12.75 12.04
N VAL A 23 -5.41 11.46 11.92
CA VAL A 23 -5.76 10.85 10.61
C VAL A 23 -7.01 11.53 10.02
N LYS A 24 -8.04 11.79 10.83
CA LYS A 24 -9.23 12.54 10.37
C LYS A 24 -8.88 13.93 9.87
N GLY A 25 -7.88 14.59 10.48
CA GLY A 25 -7.34 15.85 9.98
C GLY A 25 -6.78 15.72 8.56
N VAL A 26 -5.94 14.71 8.33
CA VAL A 26 -5.37 14.43 6.99
C VAL A 26 -6.45 14.06 5.98
N VAL A 27 -7.47 13.29 6.37
CA VAL A 27 -8.61 12.98 5.49
C VAL A 27 -9.29 14.27 5.03
N ARG A 28 -9.56 15.22 5.93
CA ARG A 28 -10.16 16.52 5.55
C ARG A 28 -9.27 17.28 4.57
N GLU A 29 -7.95 17.29 4.77
CA GLU A 29 -7.02 17.93 3.84
C GLU A 29 -7.05 17.29 2.44
N ILE A 30 -7.17 15.96 2.36
CA ILE A 30 -7.32 15.23 1.09
C ILE A 30 -8.64 15.61 0.41
N GLU A 31 -9.75 15.59 1.15
CA GLU A 31 -11.07 15.96 0.61
C GLU A 31 -11.10 17.40 0.11
N ASP A 32 -10.52 18.34 0.86
CA ASP A 32 -10.42 19.74 0.47
C ASP A 32 -9.57 19.92 -0.80
N ALA A 33 -8.47 19.19 -0.93
CA ALA A 33 -7.61 19.21 -2.11
C ALA A 33 -8.29 18.59 -3.36
N ALA A 34 -9.03 17.49 -3.16
CA ALA A 34 -9.79 16.83 -4.21
C ALA A 34 -10.98 17.69 -4.67
N ALA A 35 -11.68 18.35 -3.75
CA ALA A 35 -12.85 19.18 -4.03
C ALA A 35 -12.57 20.32 -5.03
N ILE A 36 -11.33 20.86 -5.05
CA ILE A 36 -10.91 21.90 -6.01
C ILE A 36 -10.97 21.39 -7.46
N HIS A 37 -10.82 20.08 -7.66
CA HIS A 37 -10.78 19.45 -8.98
C HIS A 37 -12.12 18.84 -9.40
N LEU A 38 -13.13 18.84 -8.51
CA LEU A 38 -14.48 18.36 -8.81
C LEU A 38 -15.34 19.47 -9.42
N SER A 39 -16.20 19.11 -10.38
CA SER A 39 -17.24 20.02 -10.84
C SER A 39 -18.28 20.26 -9.74
N GLN A 40 -19.01 21.39 -9.78
CA GLN A 40 -20.06 21.69 -8.78
C GLN A 40 -21.15 20.61 -8.69
N SER A 41 -21.45 19.92 -9.80
CA SER A 41 -22.39 18.80 -9.82
C SER A 41 -21.83 17.55 -9.11
N ASP A 42 -20.55 17.23 -9.32
CA ASP A 42 -19.92 16.04 -8.74
C ASP A 42 -19.68 16.21 -7.23
N TYR A 43 -19.34 17.43 -6.80
CA TYR A 43 -19.21 17.78 -5.39
C TYR A 43 -20.51 17.58 -4.61
N SER A 44 -21.66 17.85 -5.25
CA SER A 44 -22.97 17.70 -4.61
C SER A 44 -23.37 16.23 -4.43
N SER A 45 -22.90 15.33 -5.31
CA SER A 45 -23.10 13.88 -5.17
C SER A 45 -22.08 13.19 -4.27
N ALA A 46 -20.88 13.78 -4.10
CA ALA A 46 -19.81 13.24 -3.26
C ALA A 46 -20.00 13.54 -1.77
N LYS A 47 -20.91 14.43 -1.39
CA LYS A 47 -21.24 14.68 0.02
C LYS A 47 -21.89 13.45 0.64
N ALA A 48 -21.27 12.95 1.71
CA ALA A 48 -21.84 11.91 2.55
C ALA A 48 -23.24 12.33 3.04
N PRO A 49 -24.22 11.41 3.03
CA PRO A 49 -25.58 11.70 3.47
C PRO A 49 -25.60 12.13 4.95
N GLU A 50 -26.39 13.16 5.28
CA GLU A 50 -26.58 13.62 6.66
C GLU A 50 -27.12 12.46 7.52
N GLY A 51 -26.32 11.98 8.48
CA GLY A 51 -26.73 10.95 9.45
C GLY A 51 -25.82 9.73 9.56
N GLU A 52 -24.75 9.62 8.76
CA GLU A 52 -23.74 8.58 8.97
C GLU A 52 -22.98 8.78 10.28
N SER A 53 -22.69 7.66 10.96
CA SER A 53 -21.90 7.65 12.19
C SER A 53 -20.58 8.37 11.97
N ASP A 54 -20.19 9.25 12.89
CA ASP A 54 -18.96 10.05 12.86
C ASP A 54 -17.68 9.17 12.85
N SER A 55 -17.39 8.54 11.72
CA SER A 55 -16.13 7.88 11.41
C SER A 55 -15.03 8.91 11.14
N GLY A 56 -15.38 10.19 11.06
CA GLY A 56 -14.51 11.28 10.65
C GLY A 56 -14.00 11.15 9.22
N GLY A 57 -14.78 10.54 8.33
CA GLY A 57 -14.43 10.34 6.92
C GLY A 57 -13.56 9.11 6.66
N ILE A 58 -13.46 8.18 7.62
CA ILE A 58 -12.67 6.95 7.47
C ILE A 58 -13.61 5.76 7.30
N ASP A 59 -13.71 5.26 6.07
CA ASP A 59 -14.64 4.16 5.76
C ASP A 59 -14.06 2.77 5.99
N ALA A 60 -12.72 2.64 6.01
CA ALA A 60 -12.06 1.37 6.25
C ALA A 60 -10.61 1.55 6.75
N ILE A 61 -10.11 0.55 7.48
CA ILE A 61 -8.69 0.45 7.86
C ILE A 61 -8.09 -0.77 7.16
N LEU A 62 -7.03 -0.56 6.37
CA LEU A 62 -6.32 -1.62 5.66
C LEU A 62 -5.08 -2.07 6.44
N LEU A 63 -5.00 -3.36 6.81
CA LEU A 63 -3.86 -3.96 7.50
C LEU A 63 -3.16 -5.01 6.62
N GLY A 64 -2.20 -4.53 5.83
CA GLY A 64 -1.42 -5.34 4.89
C GLY A 64 -0.36 -6.26 5.54
N PHE A 65 0.03 -6.00 6.78
CA PHE A 65 1.05 -6.78 7.49
C PHE A 65 0.81 -6.81 8.99
N TYR A 66 1.48 -7.71 9.71
CA TYR A 66 1.14 -8.05 11.09
C TYR A 66 2.24 -7.92 12.13
N LEU A 67 3.44 -7.48 11.75
CA LEU A 67 4.44 -7.10 12.74
C LEU A 67 4.04 -5.81 13.46
N LEU A 68 4.60 -5.61 14.65
CA LEU A 68 4.14 -4.59 15.61
C LEU A 68 4.21 -3.15 15.09
N ASP A 69 5.13 -2.87 14.17
CA ASP A 69 5.26 -1.59 13.49
C ASP A 69 4.17 -1.31 12.45
N HIS A 70 3.37 -2.32 12.10
CA HIS A 70 2.18 -2.22 11.25
C HIS A 70 0.87 -2.43 12.03
N ILE A 71 0.94 -3.03 13.23
CA ILE A 71 -0.21 -3.30 14.10
C ILE A 71 0.09 -2.84 15.52
N HIS A 72 -0.34 -1.62 15.84
CA HIS A 72 -0.16 -1.03 17.17
C HIS A 72 -1.52 -0.91 17.89
N LYS A 73 -1.77 -1.81 18.85
CA LYS A 73 -3.06 -1.90 19.57
C LYS A 73 -3.52 -0.56 20.18
N PRO A 74 -2.68 0.19 20.94
CA PRO A 74 -3.11 1.46 21.52
C PRO A 74 -3.61 2.46 20.49
N THR A 75 -2.96 2.55 19.32
CA THR A 75 -3.37 3.47 18.24
C THR A 75 -4.64 2.96 17.56
N LEU A 76 -4.71 1.67 17.20
CA LEU A 76 -5.87 1.11 16.52
C LEU A 76 -7.16 1.20 17.37
N GLN A 77 -7.05 1.09 18.69
CA GLN A 77 -8.19 1.25 19.58
C GLN A 77 -8.67 2.72 19.74
N THR A 78 -7.95 3.70 19.18
CA THR A 78 -8.45 5.08 19.08
C THR A 78 -9.48 5.28 17.96
N PHE A 79 -9.54 4.37 16.99
CA PHE A 79 -10.53 4.41 15.92
C PHE A 79 -11.87 3.85 16.41
N SER A 80 -12.98 4.30 15.79
CA SER A 80 -14.30 3.75 16.09
C SER A 80 -14.35 2.25 15.81
N LYS A 81 -15.02 1.51 16.69
CA LYS A 81 -15.31 0.07 16.53
C LYS A 81 -16.14 -0.28 15.30
N ASP A 82 -16.84 0.72 14.76
CA ASP A 82 -17.74 0.60 13.62
C ASP A 82 -17.00 0.67 12.28
N ILE A 83 -15.76 1.18 12.27
CA ILE A 83 -14.93 1.19 11.05
C ILE A 83 -14.49 -0.25 10.72
N PRO A 84 -14.81 -0.78 9.54
CA PRO A 84 -14.39 -2.10 9.12
C PRO A 84 -12.86 -2.18 8.95
N VAL A 85 -12.28 -3.27 9.45
CA VAL A 85 -10.87 -3.59 9.23
C VAL A 85 -10.75 -4.60 8.10
N ILE A 86 -10.02 -4.25 7.05
CA ILE A 86 -9.70 -5.14 5.93
C ILE A 86 -8.24 -5.59 6.13
N ALA A 87 -8.03 -6.86 6.45
CA ALA A 87 -6.74 -7.32 6.98
C ALA A 87 -6.26 -8.60 6.30
N THR A 88 -4.95 -8.77 6.18
CA THR A 88 -4.38 -10.08 5.87
C THR A 88 -4.73 -11.11 6.95
N PRO A 89 -4.71 -12.42 6.67
CA PRO A 89 -5.03 -13.44 7.67
C PRO A 89 -4.20 -13.32 8.96
N GLY A 90 -2.89 -13.03 8.83
CA GLY A 90 -2.01 -12.80 9.98
C GLY A 90 -2.43 -11.59 10.82
N ALA A 91 -2.76 -10.47 10.18
CA ALA A 91 -3.22 -9.27 10.86
C ALA A 91 -4.57 -9.47 11.54
N ALA A 92 -5.52 -10.11 10.86
CA ALA A 92 -6.83 -10.42 11.40
C ALA A 92 -6.75 -11.32 12.65
N ASN A 93 -5.83 -12.30 12.65
CA ASN A 93 -5.63 -13.19 13.80
C ASN A 93 -5.08 -12.47 15.04
N ILE A 94 -4.35 -11.35 14.86
CA ILE A 94 -3.88 -10.51 15.97
C ILE A 94 -4.98 -9.58 16.47
N VAL A 95 -5.76 -8.97 15.56
CA VAL A 95 -6.73 -7.92 15.90
C VAL A 95 -8.05 -8.49 16.43
N ARG A 96 -8.52 -9.65 15.92
CA ARG A 96 -9.78 -10.28 16.35
C ARG A 96 -9.87 -10.49 17.86
N PRO A 97 -8.86 -11.07 18.55
CA PRO A 97 -8.90 -11.28 20.00
C PRO A 97 -8.98 -9.99 20.82
N TRP A 98 -8.74 -8.81 20.23
CA TRP A 98 -8.87 -7.55 20.96
C TRP A 98 -10.32 -7.17 21.24
N GLY A 99 -11.28 -7.74 20.49
CA GLY A 99 -12.71 -7.50 20.69
C GLY A 99 -13.15 -6.05 20.47
N HIS A 100 -12.36 -5.26 19.73
CA HIS A 100 -12.65 -3.84 19.47
C HIS A 100 -13.52 -3.64 18.23
N PHE A 101 -13.05 -4.08 17.06
CA PHE A 101 -13.73 -3.85 15.79
C PHE A 101 -14.85 -4.86 15.54
N LYS A 102 -16.02 -4.38 15.10
CA LYS A 102 -17.19 -5.23 14.79
C LYS A 102 -17.02 -6.03 13.50
N THR A 103 -16.36 -5.43 12.51
CA THR A 103 -16.22 -6.01 11.16
C THR A 103 -14.75 -6.18 10.82
N ILE A 104 -14.35 -7.42 10.52
CA ILE A 104 -12.99 -7.75 10.08
C ILE A 104 -13.09 -8.64 8.83
N LYS A 105 -12.71 -8.10 7.67
CA LYS A 105 -12.67 -8.81 6.37
C LYS A 105 -11.25 -9.18 6.01
N LEU A 106 -11.11 -10.16 5.12
CA LEU A 106 -9.82 -10.72 4.75
C LEU A 106 -9.36 -10.20 3.39
N ILE A 107 -8.10 -9.76 3.35
CA ILE A 107 -7.32 -9.59 2.12
C ILE A 107 -6.81 -10.98 1.75
N GLN A 108 -7.07 -11.41 0.52
CA GLN A 108 -6.65 -12.73 0.06
C GLN A 108 -5.30 -12.69 -0.63
N ASP A 109 -4.60 -13.83 -0.59
CA ASP A 109 -3.36 -14.04 -1.33
C ASP A 109 -3.69 -14.42 -2.77
N LEU A 110 -3.03 -13.77 -3.72
CA LEU A 110 -3.10 -14.14 -5.13
C LEU A 110 -2.17 -15.31 -5.42
N GLY A 111 -2.71 -16.39 -5.98
CA GLY A 111 -1.92 -17.55 -6.37
C GLY A 111 -1.04 -17.28 -7.60
N PRO A 112 0.07 -18.02 -7.77
CA PRO A 112 1.03 -17.80 -8.87
C PRO A 112 0.52 -18.24 -10.26
N SER A 113 -0.71 -18.73 -10.38
CA SER A 113 -1.27 -19.27 -11.63
C SER A 113 -2.67 -18.74 -11.93
N VAL A 114 -3.04 -17.60 -11.34
CA VAL A 114 -4.33 -16.97 -11.63
C VAL A 114 -4.34 -16.38 -13.04
N GLN A 115 -5.48 -16.50 -13.71
CA GLN A 115 -5.73 -15.80 -14.98
C GLN A 115 -6.37 -14.43 -14.76
N SER A 116 -7.11 -14.27 -13.67
CA SER A 116 -7.77 -13.02 -13.32
C SER A 116 -7.51 -12.66 -11.86
N TRP A 117 -7.26 -11.38 -11.60
CA TRP A 117 -7.21 -10.84 -10.23
C TRP A 117 -8.60 -10.41 -9.74
N ARG A 118 -9.54 -10.19 -10.66
CA ARG A 118 -10.91 -9.72 -10.37
C ARG A 118 -11.86 -10.90 -10.26
N THR A 119 -11.75 -11.65 -9.17
CA THR A 119 -12.65 -12.76 -8.85
C THR A 119 -13.38 -12.52 -7.53
N PRO A 120 -14.60 -13.06 -7.34
CA PRO A 120 -15.33 -12.93 -6.09
C PRO A 120 -14.56 -13.46 -4.88
N GLU A 121 -13.70 -14.46 -5.08
CA GLU A 121 -12.90 -15.07 -4.02
C GLU A 121 -11.79 -14.15 -3.53
N LEU A 122 -11.20 -13.34 -4.42
CA LEU A 122 -10.10 -12.43 -4.07
C LEU A 122 -10.59 -11.12 -3.45
N HIS A 123 -11.83 -10.71 -3.73
CA HIS A 123 -12.42 -9.50 -3.18
C HIS A 123 -12.83 -9.69 -1.70
N PRO A 124 -12.49 -8.76 -0.77
CA PRO A 124 -12.87 -8.88 0.65
C PRO A 124 -14.40 -8.90 0.92
N GLY A 125 -15.18 -8.44 -0.05
CA GLY A 125 -16.64 -8.29 0.02
C GLY A 125 -17.07 -7.05 0.81
N GLU A 126 -18.38 -6.91 0.99
CA GLU A 126 -18.99 -5.84 1.78
C GLU A 126 -18.32 -5.70 3.16
N PRO A 127 -18.07 -4.48 3.66
CA PRO A 127 -18.54 -3.19 3.13
C PRO A 127 -17.58 -2.54 2.12
N LEU A 128 -16.55 -3.25 1.65
CA LEU A 128 -15.62 -2.67 0.68
C LEU A 128 -16.30 -2.59 -0.70
N PRO A 129 -16.26 -1.44 -1.39
CA PRO A 129 -16.93 -1.31 -2.68
C PRO A 129 -16.22 -2.13 -3.75
N LEU A 130 -16.97 -2.66 -4.71
CA LEU A 130 -16.47 -3.54 -5.79
C LEU A 130 -15.42 -2.88 -6.70
N TRP A 131 -15.34 -1.54 -6.69
CA TRP A 131 -14.34 -0.79 -7.45
C TRP A 131 -12.97 -0.72 -6.74
N LEU A 132 -12.85 -1.18 -5.48
CA LEU A 132 -11.60 -1.17 -4.71
C LEU A 132 -11.22 -2.57 -4.25
N THR A 133 -10.13 -3.13 -4.77
CA THR A 133 -9.70 -4.49 -4.43
C THR A 133 -8.26 -4.51 -3.90
N PRO A 134 -8.06 -4.67 -2.58
CA PRO A 134 -6.75 -4.96 -2.02
C PRO A 134 -6.44 -6.46 -2.16
N ILE A 135 -5.26 -6.77 -2.68
CA ILE A 135 -4.79 -8.13 -2.93
C ILE A 135 -3.38 -8.26 -2.39
N ARG A 136 -3.12 -9.31 -1.62
CA ARG A 136 -1.77 -9.64 -1.17
C ARG A 136 -1.07 -10.49 -2.22
N LEU A 137 0.16 -10.12 -2.53
CA LEU A 137 1.06 -10.81 -3.45
C LEU A 137 2.21 -11.39 -2.61
N PRO A 138 2.12 -12.65 -2.17
CA PRO A 138 3.22 -13.30 -1.46
C PRO A 138 4.50 -13.33 -2.31
N GLY A 139 5.66 -13.13 -1.68
CA GLY A 139 6.95 -13.41 -2.29
C GLY A 139 7.68 -14.53 -1.53
N PHE A 140 9.01 -14.53 -1.63
CA PHE A 140 9.84 -15.64 -1.15
C PHE A 140 9.91 -15.77 0.39
N SER A 141 9.51 -14.73 1.13
CA SER A 141 9.48 -14.74 2.59
C SER A 141 8.28 -13.95 3.12
N MET A 142 7.99 -14.11 4.41
CA MET A 142 6.93 -13.39 5.10
C MET A 142 7.05 -11.86 4.99
N LEU A 143 8.28 -11.33 5.06
CA LEU A 143 8.54 -9.89 4.95
C LEU A 143 8.42 -9.41 3.51
N ASN A 144 8.79 -10.26 2.55
CA ASN A 144 8.94 -9.91 1.16
C ASN A 144 7.65 -10.17 0.38
N PHE A 145 6.59 -9.47 0.75
CA PHE A 145 5.31 -9.46 0.03
C PHE A 145 5.10 -8.10 -0.63
N SER A 146 4.13 -8.04 -1.55
CA SER A 146 3.55 -6.78 -2.00
C SER A 146 2.06 -6.75 -1.72
N LEU A 147 1.50 -5.57 -1.49
CA LEU A 147 0.07 -5.32 -1.42
C LEU A 147 -0.32 -4.48 -2.63
N ALA A 148 -1.11 -5.06 -3.53
CA ALA A 148 -1.70 -4.33 -4.65
C ALA A 148 -3.06 -3.81 -4.20
N ILE A 149 -3.25 -2.49 -4.27
CA ILE A 149 -4.55 -1.85 -4.06
C ILE A 149 -5.03 -1.43 -5.45
N VAL A 150 -5.98 -2.18 -5.99
CA VAL A 150 -6.54 -1.94 -7.33
C VAL A 150 -7.75 -1.05 -7.22
N TRP A 151 -7.70 0.09 -7.90
CA TRP A 151 -8.79 1.04 -8.05
C TRP A 151 -9.33 0.95 -9.48
N THR A 152 -10.60 0.60 -9.60
CA THR A 152 -11.31 0.55 -10.87
C THR A 152 -12.19 1.78 -11.01
N HIS A 153 -12.08 2.48 -12.13
CA HIS A 153 -12.89 3.67 -12.39
C HIS A 153 -13.26 3.77 -13.88
N PRO A 154 -14.37 4.42 -14.23
CA PRO A 154 -14.73 4.65 -15.61
C PRO A 154 -13.71 5.56 -16.30
N THR A 155 -13.53 5.36 -17.60
CA THR A 155 -12.77 6.24 -18.49
C THR A 155 -13.70 6.92 -19.51
N ASN A 156 -13.17 7.91 -20.23
CA ASN A 156 -13.88 8.63 -21.29
C ASN A 156 -14.11 7.72 -22.52
N GLY A 157 -15.04 6.76 -22.41
CA GLY A 157 -15.32 5.80 -23.48
C GLY A 157 -16.15 4.57 -23.09
N GLU A 158 -16.84 4.57 -21.94
CA GLU A 158 -17.54 3.40 -21.36
C GLU A 158 -16.64 2.24 -20.88
N ASP A 159 -15.33 2.28 -21.18
CA ASP A 159 -14.34 1.34 -20.66
C ASP A 159 -13.95 1.65 -19.20
N GLU A 160 -13.55 0.62 -18.45
CA GLU A 160 -12.96 0.75 -17.11
C GLU A 160 -11.43 0.79 -17.17
N ALA A 161 -10.81 1.68 -16.38
CA ALA A 161 -9.39 1.62 -16.07
C ALA A 161 -9.18 0.93 -14.73
N HIS A 162 -8.06 0.21 -14.60
CA HIS A 162 -7.65 -0.47 -13.38
C HIS A 162 -6.27 0.00 -12.95
N GLU A 163 -6.23 1.00 -12.08
CA GLU A 163 -5.00 1.59 -11.57
C GLU A 163 -4.58 0.93 -10.26
N VAL A 164 -3.27 0.83 -10.04
CA VAL A 164 -2.71 0.09 -8.90
C VAL A 164 -1.75 0.95 -8.10
N ILE A 165 -1.96 0.96 -6.79
CA ILE A 165 -0.94 1.33 -5.81
C ILE A 165 -0.29 0.03 -5.33
N LEU A 166 0.98 -0.17 -5.68
CA LEU A 166 1.76 -1.34 -5.29
C LEU A 166 2.66 -1.00 -4.09
N SER A 167 2.31 -1.49 -2.91
CA SER A 167 3.13 -1.33 -1.70
C SER A 167 4.02 -2.55 -1.45
N SER A 168 5.33 -2.36 -1.43
CA SER A 168 6.33 -3.41 -1.19
C SER A 168 7.36 -2.92 -0.17
N PRO A 169 7.01 -2.86 1.13
CA PRO A 169 7.81 -2.18 2.16
C PRO A 169 9.19 -2.81 2.37
N HIS A 170 9.31 -4.13 2.18
CA HIS A 170 10.58 -4.85 2.28
C HIS A 170 11.09 -5.38 0.92
N GLY A 171 10.44 -4.99 -0.18
CA GLY A 171 10.72 -5.50 -1.52
C GLY A 171 10.42 -6.98 -1.72
N THR A 172 10.31 -7.39 -2.98
CA THR A 172 10.11 -8.79 -3.39
C THR A 172 10.86 -9.07 -4.70
N CYS A 173 11.08 -10.35 -5.01
CA CYS A 173 11.49 -10.75 -6.36
C CYS A 173 10.29 -10.63 -7.31
N PHE A 174 10.57 -10.31 -8.58
CA PHE A 174 9.54 -10.33 -9.63
C PHE A 174 9.35 -11.76 -10.15
N GLU A 175 8.59 -12.54 -9.39
CA GLU A 175 8.26 -13.93 -9.67
C GLU A 175 6.94 -14.31 -8.96
N GLY A 176 6.42 -15.50 -9.24
CA GLY A 176 5.29 -16.07 -8.51
C GLY A 176 4.05 -15.17 -8.58
N SER A 177 3.52 -14.76 -7.42
CA SER A 177 2.29 -13.97 -7.34
C SER A 177 2.42 -12.57 -7.96
N LEU A 178 3.58 -11.92 -7.88
CA LEU A 178 3.75 -10.60 -8.50
C LEU A 178 3.75 -10.67 -10.03
N GLU A 179 4.44 -11.68 -10.57
CA GLU A 179 4.43 -11.94 -12.01
C GLU A 179 3.05 -12.38 -12.50
N ALA A 180 2.37 -13.27 -11.75
CA ALA A 180 1.01 -13.68 -12.05
C ALA A 180 0.04 -12.49 -12.06
N PHE A 181 0.14 -11.60 -11.08
CA PHE A 181 -0.68 -10.38 -11.04
C PHE A 181 -0.41 -9.47 -12.24
N ARG A 182 0.85 -9.29 -12.65
CA ARG A 182 1.19 -8.49 -13.84
C ARG A 182 0.58 -9.07 -15.13
N ASN A 183 0.46 -10.39 -15.21
CA ASN A 183 -0.03 -11.09 -16.38
C ASN A 183 -1.55 -11.31 -16.37
N ALA A 184 -2.18 -11.23 -15.20
CA ALA A 184 -3.61 -11.42 -15.02
C ALA A 184 -4.46 -10.39 -15.79
N GLU A 185 -5.70 -10.76 -16.03
CA GLU A 185 -6.75 -9.88 -16.54
C GLU A 185 -7.69 -9.42 -15.41
N PRO A 186 -8.39 -8.28 -15.57
CA PRO A 186 -8.13 -7.23 -16.56
C PRO A 186 -6.73 -6.62 -16.45
N LYS A 187 -6.18 -6.02 -17.52
CA LYS A 187 -4.88 -5.35 -17.43
C LYS A 187 -4.89 -4.19 -16.45
N THR A 188 -3.83 -4.11 -15.65
CA THR A 188 -3.63 -3.05 -14.66
C THR A 188 -2.51 -2.10 -15.07
N LYS A 189 -2.64 -0.84 -14.64
CA LYS A 189 -1.65 0.22 -14.82
C LYS A 189 -1.12 0.64 -13.45
N MET A 190 0.20 0.70 -13.30
CA MET A 190 0.82 1.10 -12.04
C MET A 190 0.76 2.63 -11.89
N LEU A 191 -0.15 3.11 -11.04
CA LEU A 191 -0.22 4.53 -10.68
C LEU A 191 0.93 4.88 -9.75
N ALA A 192 1.08 4.13 -8.67
CA ALA A 192 2.12 4.38 -7.69
C ALA A 192 2.77 3.09 -7.20
N MET A 193 4.06 3.18 -6.86
CA MET A 193 4.81 2.14 -6.17
C MET A 193 5.38 2.71 -4.87
N LEU A 194 5.13 2.05 -3.74
CA LEU A 194 5.73 2.38 -2.45
C LEU A 194 6.82 1.36 -2.16
N HIS A 195 8.08 1.77 -2.30
CA HIS A 195 9.23 0.87 -2.11
C HIS A 195 10.45 1.62 -1.58
N GLY A 196 11.17 1.02 -0.65
CA GLY A 196 12.38 1.59 -0.06
C GLY A 196 13.65 1.39 -0.85
N LEU A 197 14.63 2.26 -0.63
CA LEU A 197 15.94 2.18 -1.31
C LEU A 197 16.96 1.36 -0.52
N LYS A 198 16.74 1.17 0.78
CA LYS A 198 17.71 0.59 1.69
C LYS A 198 17.60 -0.93 1.73
N GLU A 199 18.71 -1.62 1.45
CA GLU A 199 18.85 -3.04 1.76
C GLU A 199 19.04 -3.24 3.27
N SER A 200 18.37 -4.27 3.82
CA SER A 200 18.51 -4.63 5.24
C SER A 200 18.83 -6.10 5.39
N PHE A 201 19.65 -6.40 6.41
CA PHE A 201 20.09 -7.73 6.75
C PHE A 201 19.85 -7.99 8.23
N THR A 202 19.31 -9.17 8.54
CA THR A 202 19.14 -9.65 9.92
C THR A 202 19.87 -10.97 10.05
N MET A 203 20.81 -11.07 11.01
CA MET A 203 21.62 -12.27 11.23
C MET A 203 22.32 -12.79 9.95
N GLY A 204 22.85 -11.87 9.14
CA GLY A 204 23.55 -12.19 7.88
C GLY A 204 22.64 -12.59 6.72
N LYS A 205 21.32 -12.67 6.90
CA LYS A 205 20.35 -12.91 5.81
C LYS A 205 19.71 -11.60 5.37
N GLN A 206 19.60 -11.40 4.06
CA GLN A 206 18.89 -10.24 3.52
C GLN A 206 17.39 -10.36 3.83
N THR A 207 16.84 -9.32 4.44
CA THR A 207 15.42 -9.23 4.84
C THR A 207 14.67 -8.15 4.08
N THR A 208 15.37 -7.18 3.52
CA THR A 208 14.79 -6.14 2.65
C THR A 208 15.58 -6.03 1.36
N LEU A 209 14.88 -6.14 0.24
CA LEU A 209 15.41 -5.80 -1.07
C LEU A 209 15.26 -4.29 -1.25
N GLY A 210 16.38 -3.60 -1.47
CA GLY A 210 16.42 -2.14 -1.58
C GLY A 210 16.32 -1.68 -3.03
N ALA A 211 17.09 -0.66 -3.38
CA ALA A 211 17.03 0.02 -4.66
C ALA A 211 17.10 -0.92 -5.88
N LYS A 212 17.98 -1.93 -5.87
CA LYS A 212 18.12 -2.88 -6.99
C LYS A 212 16.84 -3.69 -7.23
N GLY A 213 16.24 -4.23 -6.16
CA GLY A 213 14.96 -4.95 -6.25
C GLY A 213 13.81 -4.04 -6.67
N GLY A 214 13.76 -2.82 -6.14
CA GLY A 214 12.75 -1.82 -6.54
C GLY A 214 12.84 -1.45 -8.01
N ILE A 215 14.06 -1.28 -8.56
CA ILE A 215 14.26 -1.02 -9.99
C ILE A 215 13.75 -2.20 -10.80
N GLU A 216 14.12 -3.42 -10.43
CA GLU A 216 13.68 -4.61 -11.14
C GLU A 216 12.14 -4.68 -11.22
N ILE A 217 11.46 -4.46 -10.10
CA ILE A 217 9.99 -4.38 -10.06
C ILE A 217 9.51 -3.27 -11.00
N TYR A 218 9.99 -2.04 -10.82
CA TYR A 218 9.60 -0.88 -11.65
C TYR A 218 9.73 -1.18 -13.15
N ARG A 219 10.84 -1.77 -13.58
CA ARG A 219 11.08 -2.10 -14.99
C ARG A 219 10.13 -3.18 -15.49
N LYS A 220 9.95 -4.26 -14.72
CA LYS A 220 9.15 -5.42 -15.14
C LYS A 220 7.64 -5.18 -15.07
N VAL A 221 7.16 -4.30 -14.20
CA VAL A 221 5.74 -3.88 -14.21
C VAL A 221 5.42 -2.94 -15.37
N GLY A 222 6.43 -2.36 -16.03
CA GLY A 222 6.26 -1.41 -17.13
C GLY A 222 6.30 0.06 -16.70
N GLY A 223 6.97 0.34 -15.58
CA GLY A 223 7.01 1.66 -14.94
C GLY A 223 5.87 1.88 -13.95
N ALA A 224 6.00 2.92 -13.15
CA ALA A 224 4.94 3.46 -12.30
C ALA A 224 4.97 5.00 -12.43
N LYS A 225 3.81 5.65 -12.46
CA LYS A 225 3.74 7.11 -12.61
C LYS A 225 4.42 7.84 -11.44
N TYR A 226 4.31 7.25 -10.25
CA TYR A 226 4.97 7.73 -9.03
C TYR A 226 5.67 6.60 -8.30
N TRP A 227 6.91 6.80 -7.90
CA TRP A 227 7.59 5.95 -6.94
C TRP A 227 7.75 6.72 -5.65
N VAL A 228 6.86 6.41 -4.70
CA VAL A 228 6.86 7.00 -3.36
C VAL A 228 7.87 6.24 -2.50
N LEU A 229 8.84 6.95 -1.95
CA LEU A 229 9.82 6.34 -1.06
C LEU A 229 9.15 5.95 0.26
N SER A 230 9.34 4.70 0.66
CA SER A 230 8.92 4.17 1.97
C SER A 230 10.13 3.53 2.66
N HIS A 231 10.22 3.55 3.99
CA HIS A 231 11.33 2.92 4.73
C HIS A 231 12.76 3.33 4.26
N ASN A 232 12.95 4.57 3.77
CA ASN A 232 14.25 5.04 3.28
C ASN A 232 15.18 5.52 4.43
N SER A 233 16.49 5.30 4.26
CA SER A 233 17.53 6.09 4.94
C SER A 233 17.98 7.23 4.02
N LYS A 234 18.99 8.02 4.40
CA LYS A 234 19.59 9.12 3.61
C LYS A 234 20.29 8.67 2.29
N ILE A 235 19.74 7.69 1.59
CA ILE A 235 20.23 7.17 0.32
C ILE A 235 19.51 7.94 -0.79
N THR A 236 20.27 8.40 -1.78
CA THR A 236 19.75 9.24 -2.87
C THR A 236 19.39 8.41 -4.10
N VAL A 237 18.49 8.96 -4.91
CA VAL A 237 18.10 8.40 -6.23
C VAL A 237 19.30 8.35 -7.17
N GLY A 238 20.19 9.35 -7.11
CA GLY A 238 21.41 9.40 -7.92
C GLY A 238 22.30 8.18 -7.67
N TRP A 239 22.54 7.84 -6.40
CA TRP A 239 23.31 6.64 -6.04
C TRP A 239 22.67 5.35 -6.56
N MET A 240 21.35 5.24 -6.46
CA MET A 240 20.60 4.08 -6.97
C MET A 240 20.78 3.89 -8.49
N LEU A 241 20.69 4.97 -9.27
CA LEU A 241 20.86 4.90 -10.72
C LEU A 241 22.31 4.60 -11.12
N GLU A 242 23.29 5.12 -10.37
CA GLU A 242 24.70 4.76 -10.56
C GLU A 242 24.94 3.27 -10.29
N GLU A 243 24.31 2.70 -9.27
CA GLU A 243 24.38 1.27 -8.97
C GLU A 243 23.72 0.41 -10.07
N GLU A 244 22.63 0.86 -10.68
CA GLU A 244 22.04 0.21 -11.87
C GLU A 244 23.04 0.22 -13.02
N GLN A 245 23.68 1.37 -13.29
CA GLN A 245 24.66 1.54 -14.37
C GLN A 245 25.90 0.66 -14.24
N LYS A 246 26.36 0.40 -13.01
CA LYS A 246 27.47 -0.53 -12.77
C LYS A 246 27.14 -1.96 -13.17
N GLY A 247 25.88 -2.37 -13.00
CA GLY A 247 25.39 -3.71 -13.36
C GLY A 247 24.92 -3.84 -14.80
N ASP A 248 24.45 -2.73 -15.39
CA ASP A 248 23.95 -2.63 -16.76
C ASP A 248 24.33 -1.25 -17.34
N PRO A 249 25.42 -1.15 -18.12
CA PRO A 249 25.88 0.12 -18.69
C PRO A 249 24.85 0.81 -19.60
N ASP A 250 23.93 0.05 -20.20
CA ASP A 250 22.85 0.60 -21.05
C ASP A 250 21.67 1.13 -20.23
N SER A 251 21.62 0.89 -18.92
CA SER A 251 20.58 1.42 -18.03
C SER A 251 20.53 2.96 -18.01
N ALA A 252 21.63 3.64 -18.36
CA ALA A 252 21.66 5.09 -18.51
C ALA A 252 20.67 5.63 -19.58
N LYS A 253 20.25 4.78 -20.53
CA LYS A 253 19.27 5.11 -21.57
C LYS A 253 17.83 4.79 -21.15
N LYS A 254 17.63 4.10 -20.03
CA LYS A 254 16.31 3.75 -19.53
C LYS A 254 15.67 4.96 -18.85
N GLU A 255 14.34 5.01 -18.87
CA GLU A 255 13.56 6.04 -18.23
C GLU A 255 13.90 6.16 -16.74
N LYS A 256 14.06 7.37 -16.21
CA LYS A 256 14.29 7.56 -14.77
C LYS A 256 12.96 7.52 -14.03
N PRO A 257 12.84 6.76 -12.93
CA PRO A 257 11.61 6.78 -12.14
C PRO A 257 11.30 8.17 -11.61
N ASN A 258 10.02 8.54 -11.62
CA ASN A 258 9.53 9.74 -10.96
C ASN A 258 9.43 9.51 -9.44
N ILE A 259 10.50 9.85 -8.72
CA ILE A 259 10.59 9.63 -7.28
C ILE A 259 9.87 10.74 -6.52
N VAL A 260 9.04 10.34 -5.56
CA VAL A 260 8.33 11.22 -4.63
C VAL A 260 8.83 10.90 -3.22
N ASP A 261 9.35 11.90 -2.52
CA ASP A 261 9.71 11.80 -1.11
C ASP A 261 8.63 12.50 -0.28
N VAL A 262 8.07 11.78 0.70
CA VAL A 262 7.01 12.28 1.56
C VAL A 262 7.54 12.26 2.98
N GLU A 263 7.61 13.44 3.59
CA GLU A 263 8.12 13.57 4.95
C GLU A 263 7.20 12.88 5.98
N ASN A 264 7.71 12.63 7.19
CA ASN A 264 6.92 12.01 8.26
C ASN A 264 5.72 12.90 8.65
N GLY A 265 4.51 12.42 8.36
CA GLY A 265 3.27 13.18 8.52
C GLY A 265 2.92 14.09 7.35
N GLY A 266 3.72 14.07 6.28
CA GLY A 266 3.44 14.76 5.03
C GLY A 266 2.38 14.04 4.19
N LEU A 267 1.87 14.78 3.20
CA LEU A 267 0.88 14.33 2.23
C LEU A 267 1.39 14.59 0.82
N PHE A 268 1.07 13.69 -0.11
CA PHE A 268 1.25 13.92 -1.54
C PHE A 268 0.01 13.45 -2.29
N VAL A 269 -0.63 14.36 -3.04
CA VAL A 269 -1.81 14.06 -3.84
C VAL A 269 -1.35 13.59 -5.22
N LEU A 270 -1.76 12.39 -5.60
CA LEU A 270 -1.52 11.85 -6.94
C LEU A 270 -2.55 12.48 -7.89
N ALA A 271 -2.10 13.17 -8.93
CA ALA A 271 -2.95 13.71 -9.97
C ALA A 271 -2.84 12.84 -11.24
N GLU A 272 -3.96 12.61 -11.93
CA GLU A 272 -3.96 12.02 -13.28
C GLU A 272 -3.56 13.04 -14.36
#